data_AF-A0A2V2A9G0-F1
#
_entry.id   AF-A0A2V2A9G0-F1
#
_cell.length_a   1.000
_cell.length_b   1.000
_cell.length_c   1.000
_cell.angle_alpha   90.00
_cell.angle_beta   90.00
_cell.angle_gamma   90.00
#
_symmetry.space_group_name_H-M   'P 1'
#
loop_
_entity.id
_entity.type
_entity.pdbx_description
1 polymer ?
#
loop_
_entity_poly.entity_id
_entity_poly.type
_entity_poly.pdbx_seq_one_letter_code
_entity_poly.pdbx_strand_id
1 'polypeptide(L)'
;MTMTVLHTIGPNGGHTLPRGTRPSKPIRWDVSVWLTLPSGEKTIHAMTVPCALMFDLVPAVNERVTELIAEVGDTVIAAGWLAHGRGIPKKKRKK
;
A
#
# COMPACT_ATOMS: atom_id res chain seq x y z
N MET A 1 11.01 -11.49 8.67
CA MET A 1 9.94 -11.68 7.68
C MET A 1 9.50 -10.31 7.23
N THR A 2 9.85 -9.97 5.99
CA THR A 2 9.44 -8.74 5.32
C THR A 2 8.63 -9.16 4.10
N MET A 3 7.42 -8.63 3.98
CA MET A 3 6.57 -8.82 2.81
C MET A 3 6.40 -7.48 2.15
N THR A 4 6.40 -7.47 0.82
CA THR A 4 6.12 -6.28 0.03
C THR A 4 4.90 -6.53 -0.83
N VAL A 5 3.99 -5.57 -0.90
CA VAL A 5 2.80 -5.64 -1.76
C VAL A 5 2.84 -4.44 -2.67
N LEU A 6 2.98 -4.68 -3.97
CA LEU A 6 2.80 -3.66 -4.98
C LEU A 6 1.39 -3.78 -5.52
N HIS A 7 0.64 -2.68 -5.57
CA HIS A 7 -0.65 -2.60 -6.22
C HIS A 7 -0.61 -1.48 -7.25
N THR A 8 -0.98 -1.78 -8.49
CA THR A 8 -1.06 -0.79 -9.57
C THR A 8 -2.52 -0.64 -9.98
N ILE A 9 -3.01 0.58 -10.08
CA ILE A 9 -4.36 0.92 -10.52
C ILE A 9 -4.22 1.53 -11.92
N GLY A 10 -4.69 0.79 -12.92
CA GLY A 10 -4.67 1.21 -14.31
C GLY A 10 -6.03 1.01 -14.99
N PRO A 11 -6.16 1.44 -16.26
CA PRO A 11 -7.41 1.40 -17.01
C PRO A 11 -7.95 -0.03 -17.22
N ASN A 12 -7.08 -1.04 -17.16
CA ASN A 12 -7.43 -2.46 -17.32
C ASN A 12 -7.76 -3.17 -15.98
N GLY A 13 -7.92 -2.42 -14.90
CA GLY A 13 -8.14 -2.94 -13.55
C GLY A 13 -6.88 -2.94 -12.69
N GLY A 14 -7.08 -3.01 -11.37
CA GLY A 14 -6.00 -3.01 -10.38
C GLY A 14 -5.28 -4.36 -10.32
N HIS A 15 -3.94 -4.37 -10.32
CA HIS A 15 -3.14 -5.59 -10.22
C HIS A 15 -2.32 -5.60 -8.92
N THR A 16 -2.52 -6.63 -8.10
CA THR A 16 -1.79 -6.82 -6.83
C THR A 16 -0.67 -7.86 -6.99
N LEU A 17 0.56 -7.45 -6.72
CA LEU A 17 1.77 -8.27 -6.74
C LEU A 17 2.36 -8.39 -5.33
N PRO A 18 1.96 -9.40 -4.55
CA PRO A 18 2.62 -9.70 -3.28
C PRO A 18 3.97 -10.39 -3.53
N ARG A 19 5.02 -9.94 -2.83
CA ARG A 19 6.36 -10.55 -2.83
C ARG A 19 6.82 -10.85 -1.41
N GLY A 20 7.42 -12.02 -1.23
CA GLY A 20 7.92 -12.48 0.06
C GLY A 20 6.94 -13.38 0.81
N THR A 21 7.18 -13.57 2.10
CA THR A 21 6.39 -14.50 2.92
C THR A 21 5.17 -13.81 3.52
N ARG A 22 3.97 -14.35 3.23
CA ARG A 22 2.72 -13.86 3.80
C ARG A 22 2.72 -13.99 5.33
N PRO A 23 2.49 -12.90 6.07
CA PRO A 23 2.42 -12.96 7.52
C PRO A 23 1.16 -13.74 7.94
N SER A 24 1.30 -14.63 8.92
CA SER A 24 0.17 -15.37 9.50
C SER A 24 -0.58 -14.58 10.58
N LYS A 25 -0.11 -13.38 10.92
CA LYS A 25 -0.70 -12.49 11.91
C LYS A 25 -0.77 -11.07 11.36
N PRO A 26 -1.72 -10.24 11.80
CA PRO A 26 -1.75 -8.83 11.44
C PRO A 26 -0.44 -8.14 11.82
N ILE A 27 0.10 -7.34 10.92
CA ILE A 27 1.35 -6.59 11.12
C ILE A 27 1.14 -5.12 10.77
N ARG A 28 2.15 -4.30 11.09
CA ARG A 28 2.20 -2.91 10.62
C ARG A 28 2.73 -2.88 9.19
N TRP A 29 2.08 -2.08 8.35
CA TRP A 29 2.46 -1.80 6.98
C TRP A 29 2.85 -0.34 6.84
N ASP A 30 4.03 -0.08 6.27
CA ASP A 30 4.34 1.24 5.77
C ASP A 30 3.99 1.28 4.28
N VAL A 31 3.16 2.22 3.88
CA VAL A 31 2.59 2.29 2.54
C VAL A 31 3.02 3.58 1.87
N SER A 32 3.45 3.49 0.61
CA SER A 32 3.77 4.62 -0.24
C SER A 32 2.84 4.59 -1.44
N VAL A 33 1.84 5.46 -1.44
CA VAL A 33 0.93 5.70 -2.56
C VAL A 33 1.61 6.66 -3.52
N TRP A 34 1.46 6.42 -4.81
CA TRP A 34 1.89 7.34 -5.85
C TRP A 34 0.77 7.59 -6.84
N LEU A 35 0.64 8.84 -7.24
CA LEU A 35 -0.29 9.30 -8.27
C LEU A 35 0.54 9.93 -9.39
N THR A 36 0.14 9.68 -10.63
CA THR A 36 0.75 10.30 -11.82
C THR A 36 -0.28 11.21 -12.47
N LEU A 37 0.07 12.48 -12.61
CA LEU A 37 -0.73 13.51 -13.28
C LEU A 37 -0.51 13.49 -14.80
N PRO A 38 -1.37 14.12 -15.62
CA PRO A 38 -1.25 14.14 -17.07
C PRO A 38 -0.03 14.96 -17.52
N SER A 39 0.42 15.89 -16.67
CA SER A 39 1.66 16.66 -16.84
C SER A 39 2.93 15.80 -16.71
N GLY A 40 2.81 14.54 -16.25
CA GLY A 40 3.93 13.66 -15.94
C GLY A 40 4.47 13.83 -14.51
N GLU A 41 3.90 14.76 -13.73
CA GLU A 41 4.27 14.94 -12.32
C GLU A 41 3.79 13.75 -11.47
N LYS A 42 4.66 13.29 -10.57
CA LYS A 42 4.38 12.15 -9.69
C LYS A 42 4.33 12.60 -8.24
N THR A 43 3.15 12.54 -7.64
CA THR A 43 2.95 12.84 -6.22
C THR A 43 3.06 11.56 -5.40
N ILE A 44 3.79 11.60 -4.29
CA ILE A 44 3.98 10.43 -3.42
C ILE A 44 3.46 10.75 -2.03
N HIS A 45 2.56 9.91 -1.53
CA HIS A 45 1.99 10.00 -0.19
C HIS A 45 2.39 8.78 0.63
N ALA A 46 3.07 9.02 1.76
CA ALA A 46 3.41 7.97 2.71
C ALA A 46 2.33 7.87 3.79
N MET A 47 1.94 6.66 4.15
CA MET A 47 1.03 6.38 5.26
C MET A 47 1.43 5.09 6.00
N THR A 48 0.83 4.85 7.14
CA THR A 48 1.01 3.62 7.91
C THR A 48 -0.35 2.97 8.15
N VAL A 49 -0.48 1.68 7.84
CA VAL A 49 -1.65 0.87 8.19
C VAL A 49 -1.27 -0.05 9.36
N PRO A 50 -1.74 0.22 10.58
CA PRO A 50 -1.47 -0.64 11.72
C PRO A 50 -2.34 -1.90 11.68
N CYS A 51 -1.77 -3.03 12.12
CA CYS A 51 -2.53 -4.22 12.47
C CYS A 51 -3.43 -4.80 11.35
N ALA A 52 -2.91 -4.92 10.13
CA ALA A 52 -3.66 -5.50 9.00
C ALA A 52 -3.00 -6.78 8.47
N LEU A 53 -3.83 -7.73 8.00
CA LEU A 53 -3.37 -8.79 7.10
C LEU A 53 -3.29 -8.25 5.66
N MET A 54 -2.64 -9.00 4.78
CA MET A 54 -2.53 -8.64 3.36
C MET A 54 -3.89 -8.46 2.68
N PHE A 55 -4.86 -9.32 3.02
CA PHE A 55 -6.17 -9.32 2.40
C PHE A 55 -6.98 -8.08 2.80
N ASP A 56 -6.80 -7.61 4.04
CA ASP A 56 -7.45 -6.40 4.56
C ASP A 56 -6.73 -5.12 4.13
N LEU A 57 -5.43 -5.23 3.81
CA LEU A 57 -4.61 -4.10 3.38
C LEU A 57 -5.08 -3.52 2.04
N VAL A 58 -5.44 -4.37 1.09
CA VAL A 58 -5.83 -3.91 -0.26
C VAL A 58 -7.05 -3.00 -0.25
N PRO A 59 -8.20 -3.38 0.35
CA PRO A 59 -9.36 -2.49 0.40
C PRO A 59 -9.07 -1.21 1.20
N ALA A 60 -8.37 -1.30 2.34
CA ALA A 60 -8.05 -0.14 3.18
C ALA A 60 -7.17 0.90 2.46
N VAL A 61 -6.16 0.46 1.71
CA VAL A 61 -5.31 1.38 0.95
C VAL A 61 -6.02 1.89 -0.30
N ASN A 62 -6.85 1.06 -0.96
CA ASN A 62 -7.59 1.49 -2.14
C ASN A 62 -8.60 2.60 -1.83
N GLU A 63 -9.32 2.52 -0.70
CA GLU A 63 -10.20 3.60 -0.25
C GLU A 63 -9.44 4.91 -0.11
N ARG A 64 -8.26 4.88 0.54
CA ARG A 64 -7.42 6.07 0.69
C ARG A 64 -6.84 6.58 -0.64
N VAL A 65 -6.57 5.69 -1.60
CA VAL A 65 -6.14 6.10 -2.94
C VAL A 65 -7.28 6.80 -3.67
N THR A 66 -8.52 6.31 -3.56
CA THR A 66 -9.69 6.96 -4.15
C THR A 66 -9.91 8.35 -3.56
N GLU A 67 -9.75 8.52 -2.25
CA GLU A 67 -9.79 9.84 -1.60
C GLU A 67 -8.70 10.77 -2.14
N LEU A 68 -7.45 10.27 -2.28
CA LEU A 68 -6.35 11.06 -2.83
C LEU A 68 -6.59 11.46 -4.29
N ILE A 69 -7.19 10.58 -5.10
CA ILE A 69 -7.59 10.91 -6.47
C ILE A 69 -8.66 12.00 -6.45
N ALA A 70 -9.65 11.90 -5.57
CA ALA A 70 -10.69 12.93 -5.43
C ALA A 70 -10.15 14.29 -4.94
N GLU A 71 -9.16 14.29 -4.02
CA GLU A 71 -8.49 15.50 -3.53
C GLU A 71 -7.65 16.19 -4.63
N VAL A 72 -7.01 15.40 -5.50
CA VAL A 72 -6.18 15.91 -6.61
C VAL A 72 -7.04 16.31 -7.83
N GLY A 73 -8.27 15.80 -7.92
CA GLY A 73 -9.17 15.97 -9.06
C GLY A 73 -9.03 14.85 -10.10
N ASP A 74 -10.03 14.71 -10.98
CA ASP A 74 -10.19 13.65 -12.01
C ASP A 74 -9.06 13.55 -13.06
N THR A 75 -7.92 14.22 -12.85
CA THR A 75 -6.77 14.29 -13.74
C THR A 75 -5.72 13.20 -13.48
N VAL A 76 -5.98 12.17 -12.67
CA VAL A 76 -4.98 11.11 -12.44
C VAL A 76 -4.95 10.11 -13.62
N ILE A 77 -3.81 9.99 -14.31
CA ILE A 77 -3.64 9.04 -15.43
C ILE A 77 -3.26 7.63 -14.96
N ALA A 78 -2.58 7.54 -13.82
CA ALA A 78 -2.17 6.28 -13.22
C ALA A 78 -1.96 6.44 -11.72
N ALA A 79 -2.32 5.41 -10.96
CA ALA A 79 -2.12 5.38 -9.53
C ALA A 79 -1.58 4.03 -9.10
N GLY A 80 -0.98 3.97 -7.92
CA GLY A 80 -0.61 2.72 -7.31
C GLY A 80 -0.01 2.94 -5.94
N TRP A 81 0.31 1.84 -5.28
CA TRP A 81 0.90 1.90 -3.96
C TRP A 81 1.82 0.72 -3.72
N LEU A 82 2.83 0.96 -2.89
CA LEU A 82 3.76 -0.04 -2.42
C LEU A 82 3.66 -0.11 -0.90
N ALA A 83 3.35 -1.29 -0.37
CA ALA A 83 3.33 -1.52 1.05
C ALA A 83 4.48 -2.44 1.47
N HIS A 84 5.13 -2.09 2.57
CA HIS A 84 6.18 -2.88 3.18
C HIS A 84 5.78 -3.30 4.59
N GLY A 85 5.63 -4.61 4.79
CA GLY A 85 5.28 -5.20 6.06
C GLY A 85 6.48 -5.19 6.99
N ARG A 86 6.38 -4.44 8.10
CA ARG A 86 7.33 -4.56 9.20
C ARG A 86 6.86 -5.68 10.11
N GLY A 87 7.60 -6.78 10.10
CA GLY A 87 7.38 -7.85 11.07
C GLY A 87 7.39 -7.28 12.50
N ILE A 88 6.44 -7.72 13.33
CA ILE A 88 6.45 -7.36 14.75
C ILE A 88 7.79 -7.85 15.32
N PRO A 89 8.63 -6.97 15.89
CA PRO A 89 9.85 -7.42 16.53
C PRO A 89 9.44 -8.41 17.62
N LYS A 90 9.90 -9.67 17.51
CA LYS A 90 9.69 -10.65 18.57
C LYS A 90 10.28 -10.06 19.84
N LYS A 91 9.43 -9.74 20.82
CA LYS A 91 9.88 -9.37 22.16
C LYS A 91 10.76 -10.54 22.63
N LYS A 92 12.07 -10.37 22.67
CA LYS A 92 12.98 -11.39 23.22
C LYS A 92 12.53 -11.59 24.67
N ARG A 93 11.89 -12.72 24.97
CA ARG A 93 11.66 -13.15 26.36
C ARG A 93 13.05 -13.27 26.98
N LYS A 94 13.39 -12.37 27.90
CA LYS A 94 14.54 -12.57 28.80
C LYS A 94 14.19 -13.82 29.61
N LYS A 95 15.06 -14.84 29.50
CA LYS A 95 15.02 -16.06 30.29
C LYS A 95 15.67 -15.77 31.64
#